data_AF-A0A3M1J103-F1
#
_entry.id   AF-A0A3M1J103-F1
#
_cell.length_a   1.000
_cell.length_b   1.000
_cell.length_c   1.000
_cell.angle_alpha   90.00
_cell.angle_beta   90.00
_cell.angle_gamma   90.00
#
_symmetry.space_group_name_H-M   'P 1'
#
loop_
_entity.id
_entity.type
_entity.pdbx_description
1 polymer ?
#
loop_
_entity_poly.entity_id
_entity_poly.type
_entity_poly.pdbx_seq_one_letter_code
_entity_poly.pdbx_strand_id
1 'polypeptide(L)'
;MEVTEESLSVDVIHEVCNGEGHYLGHPQTLKLMNSEYHYPHTANRAGRTDWELTGGLDMRERARRTARQTLKTVFPQIVPPEVDRQIRAEFNILLPQNVMSPGGYP
;
A
#
# COMPACT_ATOMS: atom_id res chain seq x y z
N MET A 1 5.47 19.64 -6.50
CA MET A 1 4.51 20.31 -5.60
C MET A 1 4.18 21.64 -6.23
N GLU A 2 2.89 21.92 -6.39
CA GLU A 2 2.43 23.25 -6.84
C GLU A 2 2.54 24.24 -5.69
N VAL A 3 2.96 25.48 -5.98
CA VAL A 3 3.07 26.56 -5.00
C VAL A 3 1.95 27.55 -5.21
N THR A 4 0.92 27.45 -4.38
CA THR A 4 -0.28 28.29 -4.34
C THR A 4 -0.56 28.80 -2.93
N GLU A 5 -1.39 29.82 -2.78
CA GLU A 5 -1.82 30.34 -1.47
C GLU A 5 -2.41 29.22 -0.58
N GLU A 6 -3.23 28.33 -1.15
CA GLU A 6 -3.78 27.17 -0.43
C GLU A 6 -2.67 26.22 0.05
N SER A 7 -1.69 25.91 -0.81
CA SER A 7 -0.57 25.02 -0.44
C SER A 7 0.37 25.63 0.61
N LEU A 8 0.44 26.97 0.70
CA LEU A 8 1.22 27.68 1.70
C LEU A 8 0.52 27.71 3.07
N SER A 9 -0.81 27.59 3.10
CA SER A 9 -1.61 27.45 4.33
C SER A 9 -1.42 28.58 5.35
N VAL A 10 -1.07 29.80 4.90
CA VAL A 10 -0.75 30.93 5.78
C VAL A 10 -1.93 31.33 6.65
N ASP A 11 -3.14 31.38 6.08
CA ASP A 11 -4.36 31.71 6.82
C ASP A 11 -4.68 30.65 7.88
N VAL A 12 -4.50 29.37 7.53
CA VAL A 12 -4.70 28.26 8.46
C VAL A 12 -3.70 28.29 9.62
N ILE A 13 -2.45 28.67 9.36
CA ILE A 13 -1.45 28.88 10.40
C ILE A 13 -1.90 30.01 11.34
N HIS A 14 -2.38 31.13 10.79
CA HIS A 14 -2.87 32.24 11.59
C HIS A 14 -4.09 31.85 12.45
N GLU A 15 -5.05 31.12 11.88
CA GLU A 15 -6.24 30.64 12.59
C GLU A 15 -5.87 29.69 13.73
N VAL A 16 -5.01 28.70 13.49
CA VAL A 16 -4.62 27.72 14.50
C VAL A 16 -3.82 28.37 15.63
N CYS A 17 -2.91 29.31 15.33
CA CYS A 17 -2.14 30.04 16.33
C CYS A 17 -3.03 30.88 17.27
N ASN A 18 -4.14 31.42 16.76
CA ASN A 18 -5.09 32.20 17.55
C ASN A 18 -6.28 31.38 18.07
N GLY A 19 -6.33 30.08 17.77
CA GLY A 19 -7.45 29.19 18.03
C GLY A 19 -7.07 27.96 18.84
N GLU A 20 -7.44 26.77 18.35
CA GLU A 20 -7.28 25.48 19.05
C GLU A 20 -5.81 25.07 19.32
N GLY A 21 -4.84 25.70 18.65
CA GLY A 21 -3.42 25.39 18.84
C GLY A 21 -2.94 24.08 18.21
N HIS A 22 -3.79 23.37 17.46
CA HIS A 22 -3.39 22.22 16.65
C HIS A 22 -4.14 22.16 15.31
N TYR A 23 -3.56 21.47 14.33
CA TYR A 23 -4.16 21.33 12.98
C TYR A 23 -5.03 20.07 12.84
N LEU A 24 -5.04 19.14 13.80
CA LEU A 24 -5.64 17.80 13.63
C LEU A 24 -7.13 17.83 13.26
N GLY A 25 -7.90 18.75 13.85
CA GLY A 25 -9.32 18.93 13.56
C GLY A 25 -9.61 19.95 12.44
N HIS A 26 -8.58 20.61 11.89
CA HIS A 26 -8.80 21.69 10.93
C HIS A 26 -9.36 21.15 9.60
N PRO A 27 -10.36 21.80 8.99
CA PRO A 27 -10.98 21.32 7.74
C PRO A 27 -9.98 21.07 6.61
N GLN A 28 -8.97 21.93 6.47
CA GLN A 28 -7.90 21.75 5.48
C GLN A 28 -7.09 20.48 5.75
N THR A 29 -6.74 20.19 7.00
CA THR A 29 -6.01 18.98 7.37
C THR A 29 -6.82 17.73 7.04
N LEU A 30 -8.13 17.72 7.37
CA LEU A 30 -9.01 16.60 7.03
C LEU A 30 -9.14 16.39 5.51
N LYS A 31 -9.23 17.47 4.73
CA LYS A 31 -9.29 17.43 3.25
C LYS A 31 -8.02 16.79 2.66
N LEU A 32 -6.84 17.15 3.18
CA LEU A 32 -5.54 16.73 2.64
C LEU A 32 -5.03 15.41 3.22
N MET A 33 -5.61 14.95 4.34
CA MET A 33 -5.13 13.82 5.13
C MET A 33 -4.91 12.54 4.32
N ASN A 34 -5.71 12.31 3.28
CA ASN A 34 -5.66 11.11 2.44
C ASN A 34 -5.14 11.36 1.01
N SER A 35 -4.81 12.60 0.63
CA SER A 35 -4.29 12.94 -0.71
C SER A 35 -2.79 13.25 -0.70
N GLU A 36 -2.33 14.03 0.29
CA GLU A 36 -0.95 14.55 0.31
C GLU A 36 0.01 13.68 1.12
N TYR A 37 -0.51 12.67 1.82
CA TYR A 37 0.26 11.77 2.67
C TYR A 37 0.33 10.37 2.07
N HIS A 38 1.55 9.89 1.85
CA HIS A 38 1.76 8.50 1.49
C HIS A 38 1.66 7.61 2.73
N TYR A 39 0.60 6.80 2.80
CA TYR A 39 0.45 5.75 3.81
C TYR A 39 1.14 4.47 3.32
N PRO A 40 2.29 4.08 3.91
CA PRO A 40 3.03 2.92 3.44
C PRO A 40 2.23 1.63 3.67
N HIS A 41 1.98 0.89 2.59
CA HIS A 41 1.20 -0.36 2.62
C HIS A 41 1.78 -1.43 3.56
N THR A 42 3.11 -1.51 3.68
CA THR A 42 3.78 -2.59 4.43
C THR A 42 4.33 -2.14 5.78
N ALA A 43 4.60 -0.85 5.98
CA ALA A 43 5.24 -0.39 7.21
C ALA A 43 4.28 -0.40 8.41
N ASN A 44 4.78 -0.73 9.60
CA ASN A 44 4.03 -0.58 10.84
C ASN A 44 4.29 0.81 11.42
N ARG A 45 3.21 1.55 11.72
CA ARG A 45 3.26 2.89 12.33
C ARG A 45 2.68 2.91 13.76
N ALA A 46 2.38 1.74 14.32
CA ALA A 46 1.86 1.60 15.67
C ALA A 46 2.93 1.98 16.72
N GLY A 47 2.47 2.36 17.90
CA GLY A 47 3.35 2.54 19.05
C GLY A 47 4.07 1.24 19.41
N ARG A 48 5.20 1.35 20.12
CA ARG A 48 6.02 0.19 20.48
C ARG A 48 5.22 -0.91 21.18
N THR A 49 4.40 -0.54 22.17
CA THR A 49 3.57 -1.49 22.93
C THR A 49 2.65 -2.29 22.01
N ASP A 50 1.93 -1.62 21.10
CA ASP A 50 1.02 -2.28 20.16
C ASP A 50 1.77 -3.16 19.15
N TRP A 51 2.95 -2.72 18.71
CA TRP A 51 3.81 -3.53 17.85
C TRP A 51 4.28 -4.82 18.55
N GLU A 52 4.69 -4.72 19.82
CA GLU A 52 5.07 -5.90 20.62
C GLU A 52 3.86 -6.84 20.83
N LEU A 53 2.69 -6.29 21.18
CA LEU A 53 1.45 -7.06 21.35
C LEU A 53 0.98 -7.76 20.07
N THR A 54 1.27 -7.19 18.90
CA THR A 54 0.91 -7.76 17.59
C THR A 54 1.99 -8.70 17.01
N GLY A 55 2.95 -9.11 17.84
CA GLY A 55 3.96 -10.13 17.52
C GLY A 55 5.31 -9.59 17.08
N GLY A 56 5.55 -8.28 17.18
CA GLY A 56 6.90 -7.70 17.06
C GLY A 56 7.57 -7.95 15.71
N LEU A 57 6.81 -7.97 14.62
CA LEU A 57 7.35 -8.35 13.31
C LEU A 57 8.29 -7.26 12.77
N ASP A 58 9.46 -7.68 12.30
CA ASP A 58 10.33 -6.83 11.52
C ASP A 58 9.77 -6.59 10.10
N MET A 59 10.39 -5.65 9.36
CA MET A 59 9.94 -5.31 8.01
C MET A 59 10.09 -6.47 7.01
N ARG A 60 11.10 -7.34 7.19
CA ARG A 60 11.37 -8.46 6.28
C ARG A 60 10.31 -9.54 6.43
N GLU A 61 9.91 -9.82 7.65
CA GLU A 61 8.85 -10.77 7.97
C GLU A 61 7.50 -10.29 7.44
N ARG A 62 7.18 -9.00 7.63
CA ARG A 62 5.98 -8.39 7.04
C ARG A 62 6.00 -8.49 5.51
N ALA A 63 7.11 -8.16 4.86
CA ALA A 63 7.25 -8.27 3.41
C ALA A 63 7.06 -9.71 2.91
N ARG A 64 7.62 -10.71 3.61
CA ARG A 64 7.43 -12.14 3.27
C ARG A 64 5.97 -12.56 3.38
N ARG A 65 5.26 -12.12 4.42
CA ARG A 65 3.83 -12.40 4.60
C ARG A 65 2.99 -11.78 3.49
N THR A 66 3.22 -10.50 3.17
CA THR A 66 2.53 -9.83 2.07
C THR A 66 2.79 -10.53 0.74
N ALA A 67 4.04 -10.87 0.43
CA ALA A 67 4.39 -11.57 -0.81
C ALA A 67 3.68 -12.93 -0.93
N ARG A 68 3.70 -13.74 0.15
CA ARG A 68 2.98 -15.02 0.18
C ARG A 68 1.48 -14.85 0.01
N GLN A 69 0.89 -13.84 0.65
CA GLN A 69 -0.53 -13.55 0.50
C GLN A 69 -0.85 -13.17 -0.95
N THR A 70 -0.08 -12.26 -1.55
CA THR A 70 -0.26 -11.85 -2.96
C THR A 70 -0.18 -13.05 -3.90
N LEU A 71 0.80 -13.94 -3.73
CA LEU A 71 0.93 -15.15 -4.55
C LEU A 71 -0.26 -16.13 -4.38
N LYS A 72 -0.96 -16.07 -3.25
CA LYS A 72 -2.13 -16.92 -2.97
C LYS A 72 -3.44 -16.32 -3.46
N THR A 73 -3.53 -15.00 -3.65
CA THR A 73 -4.80 -14.32 -3.93
C THR A 73 -4.88 -13.58 -5.26
N VAL A 74 -3.75 -13.25 -5.88
CA VAL A 74 -3.72 -12.39 -7.07
C VAL A 74 -3.33 -13.20 -8.31
N PHE A 75 -4.28 -13.39 -9.22
CA PHE A 75 -4.11 -14.17 -10.46
C PHE A 75 -4.54 -13.34 -11.68
N PRO A 76 -3.71 -12.39 -12.14
CA PRO A 76 -4.09 -11.47 -13.20
C PRO A 76 -4.07 -12.19 -14.57
N GLN A 77 -5.17 -12.07 -15.32
CA GLN A 77 -5.26 -12.61 -16.69
C GLN A 77 -4.90 -11.52 -17.71
N ILE A 78 -3.61 -11.19 -17.79
CA ILE A 78 -3.10 -10.14 -18.70
C ILE A 78 -2.81 -10.72 -20.09
N VAL A 79 -2.43 -12.00 -20.17
CA VAL A 79 -2.11 -12.70 -21.41
C VAL A 79 -3.29 -13.56 -21.84
N PRO A 80 -3.83 -13.40 -23.06
CA PRO A 80 -4.88 -14.28 -23.57
C PRO A 80 -4.43 -15.75 -23.59
N PRO A 81 -5.32 -16.72 -23.29
CA PRO A 81 -4.95 -18.14 -23.21
C PRO A 81 -4.29 -18.71 -24.47
N GLU A 82 -4.66 -18.20 -25.65
CA GLU A 82 -4.05 -18.62 -26.92
C GLU A 82 -2.59 -18.17 -27.04
N VAL A 83 -2.29 -16.95 -26.60
CA VAL A 83 -0.92 -16.41 -26.61
C VAL A 83 -0.05 -17.14 -25.58
N ASP A 84 -0.58 -17.42 -24.38
CA ASP A 84 0.13 -18.21 -23.36
C ASP A 84 0.48 -19.63 -23.87
N ARG A 85 -0.43 -20.28 -24.62
CA ARG A 85 -0.16 -21.57 -25.26
C ARG A 85 0.98 -21.50 -26.27
N GLN A 86 1.00 -20.49 -27.13
CA GLN A 86 2.04 -20.32 -28.14
C GLN A 86 3.42 -20.10 -27.49
N ILE A 87 3.49 -19.22 -26.49
CA ILE A 87 4.73 -18.94 -25.74
C ILE A 87 5.25 -20.22 -25.06
N ARG A 88 4.38 -21.00 -24.43
CA ARG A 88 4.77 -22.26 -23.76
C ARG A 88 5.19 -23.37 -24.72
N ALA A 89 4.76 -23.31 -25.99
CA ALA A 89 5.23 -24.23 -27.02
C ALA A 89 6.64 -23.87 -27.51
N GLU A 90 6.99 -22.58 -27.51
CA GLU A 90 8.29 -22.08 -27.97
C GLU A 90 9.36 -22.12 -26.87
N PHE A 91 8.98 -21.86 -25.61
CA PHE A 91 9.91 -21.78 -24.49
C PHE A 91 9.67 -22.87 -23.43
N ASN A 92 10.75 -23.37 -22.84
CA ASN A 92 10.68 -24.33 -21.73
C ASN A 92 10.21 -23.67 -20.41
N ILE A 93 8.90 -23.45 -20.29
CA ILE A 93 8.29 -22.83 -19.12
C ILE A 93 7.91 -23.92 -18.10
N LEU A 94 8.62 -23.92 -16.98
CA LEU A 94 8.41 -24.90 -15.90
C LEU A 94 7.26 -24.54 -14.94
N LEU A 95 6.68 -23.34 -15.06
CA LEU A 95 5.57 -22.88 -14.21
C LEU A 95 4.24 -23.49 -14.68
N PRO A 96 3.58 -24.39 -13.92
CA PRO A 96 2.34 -25.02 -14.35
C PRO A 96 1.15 -24.03 -14.37
N GLN A 97 0.21 -24.18 -15.29
CA GLN A 97 -0.98 -23.29 -15.33
C GLN A 97 -1.90 -23.46 -14.12
N ASN A 98 -1.97 -24.67 -13.54
CA ASN A 98 -2.84 -24.95 -12.40
C ASN A 98 -2.39 -24.25 -11.10
N VAL A 99 -1.14 -23.78 -11.00
CA VAL A 99 -0.68 -22.99 -9.84
C VAL A 99 -0.97 -21.49 -10.00
N MET A 100 -1.38 -21.07 -11.19
CA MET A 100 -1.76 -19.68 -11.51
C MET A 100 -3.26 -19.44 -11.31
N SER A 101 -3.88 -20.16 -10.37
CA SER A 101 -5.29 -20.02 -10.00
C SER A 101 -5.48 -20.11 -8.48
N PRO A 102 -6.62 -19.65 -7.94
CA PRO A 102 -6.88 -19.72 -6.50
C PRO A 102 -6.74 -21.14 -5.94
N GLY A 103 -5.90 -21.28 -4.90
CA GLY A 103 -5.61 -22.58 -4.28
C GLY A 103 -4.56 -23.43 -5.00
N GLY A 104 -4.05 -22.97 -6.15
CA GLY A 104 -2.98 -23.64 -6.89
C GLY A 104 -1.58 -23.40 -6.32
N TYR A 105 -1.38 -22.29 -5.59
CA TYR A 105 -0.13 -21.99 -4.91
C TYR A 105 -0.11 -22.62 -3.50
N PRO A 106 0.91 -23.42 -3.13
CA PRO A 106 1.01 -24.08 -1.82
C PRO A 106 1.10 -23.11 -0.63
#